data_AF-A0A938YM93-F1
#
_entry.id   AF-A0A938YM93-F1
#
_cell.length_a   1.000
_cell.length_b   1.000
_cell.length_c   1.000
_cell.angle_alpha   90.00
_cell.angle_beta   90.00
_cell.angle_gamma   90.00
#
_symmetry.space_group_name_H-M   'P 1'
#
loop_
_entity.id
_entity.type
_entity.pdbx_description
1 polymer ?
#
loop_
_entity_poly.entity_id
_entity_poly.type
_entity_poly.pdbx_seq_one_letter_code
_entity_poly.pdbx_strand_id
1 'polypeptide(L)'
;MGDVWFYKGVHKVKVVTESEGYWIIEALEEFEDTVGYEKVTVKVGEQRIVPTDTLHKRKYFAPPMKEHAYELKMEKKLKRLIAEEEKKLDEKE
;
A
#
# COMPACT_ATOMS: atom_id res chain seq x y z
N MET A 1 16.12 -11.92 20.03
CA MET A 1 16.33 -11.69 18.57
C MET A 1 15.21 -10.78 18.14
N GLY A 2 15.51 -9.53 17.79
CA GLY A 2 14.47 -8.58 17.38
C GLY A 2 13.99 -8.92 15.98
N ASP A 3 12.68 -9.09 15.82
CA ASP A 3 12.10 -9.34 14.50
C ASP A 3 12.37 -8.15 13.57
N VAL A 4 12.69 -8.44 12.31
CA VAL A 4 12.87 -7.41 11.28
C VAL A 4 11.50 -7.03 10.72
N TRP A 5 11.23 -5.73 10.70
CA TRP A 5 10.01 -5.15 10.15
C TRP A 5 10.34 -4.29 8.92
N PHE A 6 9.30 -3.94 8.18
CA PHE A 6 9.39 -3.13 6.97
C PHE A 6 8.55 -1.85 7.12
N TYR A 7 9.22 -0.71 7.20
CA TYR A 7 8.59 0.60 7.17
C TYR A 7 8.16 0.97 5.74
N LYS A 8 6.90 1.41 5.61
CA LYS A 8 6.20 1.63 4.34
C LYS A 8 6.27 0.42 3.39
N GLY A 9 6.45 -0.77 3.96
CA GLY A 9 6.52 -2.04 3.25
C GLY A 9 7.85 -2.31 2.53
N VAL A 10 8.78 -1.34 2.48
CA VAL A 10 10.01 -1.47 1.68
C VAL A 10 11.27 -1.42 2.54
N HIS A 11 11.31 -0.53 3.54
CA HIS A 11 12.54 -0.19 4.26
C HIS A 11 12.72 -1.05 5.52
N LYS A 12 13.88 -1.69 5.67
CA LYS A 12 14.16 -2.55 6.82
C LYS A 12 14.35 -1.74 8.09
N VAL A 13 13.60 -2.09 9.12
CA VAL A 13 13.63 -1.45 10.43
C VAL A 13 13.53 -2.48 11.54
N LYS A 14 13.98 -2.11 12.73
CA LYS A 14 13.84 -2.89 13.94
C LYS A 14 12.94 -2.15 14.92
N VAL A 15 11.97 -2.82 15.52
CA VAL A 15 11.15 -2.22 16.56
C VAL A 15 11.93 -2.19 17.88
N VAL A 16 12.04 -1.01 18.48
CA VAL A 16 12.71 -0.78 19.77
C VAL A 16 11.68 -0.72 20.88
N THR A 17 10.59 0.02 20.67
CA THR A 17 9.53 0.22 21.68
C THR A 17 8.16 0.14 21.02
N GLU A 18 7.28 -0.62 21.64
CA GLU A 18 5.87 -0.75 21.25
C GLU A 18 5.00 0.10 22.18
N SER A 19 4.04 0.81 21.60
CA SER A 19 3.01 1.58 22.32
C SER A 19 1.70 1.54 21.53
N GLU A 20 0.61 2.02 22.11
CA GLU A 20 -0.67 2.12 21.42
C GLU A 20 -0.60 3.23 20.34
N GLY A 21 -0.71 2.82 19.08
CA GLY A 21 -0.76 3.69 17.89
C GLY A 21 0.60 4.06 17.29
N TYR A 22 1.62 4.34 18.10
CA TYR A 22 2.94 4.77 17.62
C TYR A 22 4.07 3.91 18.18
N TRP A 23 4.97 3.45 17.31
CA TRP A 23 6.12 2.63 17.69
C TRP A 23 7.43 3.37 17.42
N ILE A 24 8.43 3.10 18.25
CA ILE A 24 9.81 3.56 18.02
C ILE A 24 10.54 2.50 17.23
N ILE A 25 11.02 2.88 16.05
CA ILE A 25 11.78 2.02 15.16
C ILE A 25 13.20 2.54 14.99
N GLU A 26 14.12 1.62 14.73
CA GLU A 26 15.52 1.89 14.39
C GLU A 26 15.75 1.47 12.93
N ALA A 27 16.32 2.37 12.13
CA ALA A 27 16.61 2.10 10.73
C ALA A 27 17.78 1.11 10.58
N LEU A 28 17.58 0.03 9.83
CA LEU A 28 18.64 -0.96 9.54
C LEU A 28 19.35 -0.70 8.21
N GLU A 29 18.81 0.22 7.40
CA GLU A 29 19.39 0.67 6.13
C GLU A 29 19.11 2.17 5.96
N GLU A 30 19.89 2.83 5.10
CA GLU A 30 19.63 4.23 4.76
C GLU A 30 18.48 4.32 3.76
N PHE A 31 17.55 5.26 3.98
CA PHE A 31 16.45 5.50 3.06
C PHE A 31 15.97 6.96 3.09
N GLU A 32 15.30 7.37 2.02
CA GLU A 32 14.58 8.64 1.98
C GLU A 32 13.15 8.43 2.47
N ASP A 33 12.73 9.28 3.40
CA ASP A 33 11.36 9.34 3.87
C ASP A 33 10.74 10.69 3.54
N THR A 34 9.44 10.69 3.24
CA THR A 34 8.67 11.92 3.05
C THR A 34 7.79 12.12 4.27
N VAL A 35 8.08 13.18 5.03
CA VAL A 35 7.28 13.60 6.19
C VAL A 35 6.61 14.91 5.83
N GLY A 36 5.29 14.87 5.63
CA GLY A 36 4.54 16.00 5.07
C GLY A 36 4.94 16.25 3.61
N TYR A 37 5.68 17.33 3.36
CA TYR A 37 6.18 17.72 2.03
C TYR A 37 7.71 17.73 1.94
N GLU A 38 8.41 17.41 3.03
CA GLU A 38 9.86 17.44 3.08
C GLU A 38 10.44 16.03 2.93
N LYS A 39 11.52 15.93 2.14
CA LYS A 39 12.32 14.72 2.02
C LYS A 39 13.37 14.73 3.12
N VAL A 40 13.40 13.67 3.92
CA VAL A 40 14.39 13.50 4.98
C VAL A 40 15.13 12.19 4.75
N THR A 41 16.46 12.27 4.69
CA THR A 41 17.32 11.09 4.62
C THR A 41 17.50 10.51 6.02
N VAL A 42 17.07 9.27 6.21
CA VAL A 42 17.21 8.52 7.46
C VAL A 42 18.48 7.68 7.37
N LYS A 43 19.37 7.80 8.36
CA LYS A 43 20.62 7.03 8.42
C LYS A 43 20.46 5.72 9.18
N VAL A 44 21.37 4.79 8.99
CA VAL A 44 21.41 3.53 9.76
C VAL A 44 21.58 3.84 11.25
N GLY A 45 20.79 3.18 12.09
CA GLY A 45 20.79 3.35 13.55
C GLY A 45 19.98 4.55 14.03
N GLU A 46 19.43 5.37 13.13
CA GLU A 46 18.55 6.48 13.51
C GLU A 46 17.20 5.95 14.01
N GLN A 47 16.70 6.54 15.11
CA GLN A 47 15.42 6.17 15.69
C GLN A 47 14.30 7.12 15.31
N ARG A 48 13.11 6.58 15.02
CA ARG A 48 11.93 7.36 14.67
C ARG A 48 10.66 6.82 15.30
N ILE A 49 9.75 7.74 15.60
CA ILE A 49 8.39 7.43 16.03
C ILE A 49 7.52 7.36 14.79
N VAL A 50 6.91 6.21 14.54
CA VAL A 50 6.07 5.99 13.35
C VAL A 50 4.71 5.39 13.75
N PRO A 51 3.64 5.66 12.98
CA PRO A 51 2.35 4.99 13.18
C PRO A 51 2.46 3.49 12.89
N THR A 52 1.76 2.66 13.67
CA THR A 52 1.75 1.20 13.51
C THR A 52 1.31 0.73 12.13
N ASP A 53 0.40 1.46 11.49
CA ASP A 53 -0.20 1.12 10.20
C ASP A 53 0.82 1.13 9.04
N THR A 54 1.96 1.79 9.25
CA THR A 54 3.04 1.90 8.27
C THR A 54 4.05 0.75 8.34
N LEU A 55 3.95 -0.11 9.37
CA LEU A 55 4.89 -1.19 9.63
C LEU A 55 4.32 -2.54 9.16
N HIS A 56 5.13 -3.29 8.42
CA HIS A 56 4.76 -4.60 7.89
C HIS A 56 5.79 -5.67 8.28
N LYS A 57 5.35 -6.88 8.64
CA LYS A 57 6.25 -8.01 8.94
C LYS A 57 6.95 -8.60 7.73
N ARG A 58 6.39 -8.38 6.54
CA ARG A 58 6.94 -8.86 5.26
C ARG A 58 7.11 -7.67 4.33
N LYS A 59 8.11 -7.77 3.44
CA LYS A 59 8.28 -6.79 2.37
C LYS A 59 7.01 -6.77 1.53
N TYR A 60 6.39 -5.60 1.44
CA TYR A 60 5.14 -5.37 0.75
C TYR A 60 5.32 -4.19 -0.18
N PHE A 61 5.18 -4.44 -1.48
CA PHE A 61 5.05 -3.39 -2.46
C PHE A 61 3.56 -3.12 -2.66
N ALA A 62 3.15 -1.86 -2.57
CA ALA A 62 1.80 -1.48 -2.93
C ALA A 62 1.51 -1.99 -4.35
N PRO A 63 0.31 -2.56 -4.60
CA PRO A 63 -0.03 -3.01 -5.93
C PRO A 63 0.10 -1.81 -6.89
N PRO A 64 0.59 -2.05 -8.12
CA PRO A 64 0.63 -0.98 -9.12
C PRO A 64 -0.76 -0.38 -9.26
N MET A 65 -0.82 0.94 -9.39
CA MET A 65 -2.08 1.61 -9.73
C MET A 65 -2.61 0.94 -10.99
N LYS A 66 -3.87 0.52 -10.98
CA LYS A 66 -4.50 -0.05 -12.17
C LYS A 66 -4.58 1.04 -13.22
N GLU A 67 -3.69 0.98 -14.20
CA GLU A 67 -3.81 1.77 -15.41
C GLU A 67 -5.18 1.52 -16.04
N HIS A 68 -5.77 2.56 -16.62
CA HIS A 68 -7.01 2.47 -17.37
C HIS A 68 -8.24 1.92 -16.60
N ALA A 69 -8.30 2.17 -15.29
CA ALA A 69 -9.42 1.73 -14.45
C ALA A 69 -10.78 2.27 -14.95
N TYR A 70 -10.78 3.44 -15.59
CA TYR A 70 -11.97 4.04 -16.19
C TYR A 70 -12.45 3.24 -17.42
N GLU A 71 -11.53 2.92 -18.32
CA GLU A 71 -11.77 2.19 -19.56
C GLU A 71 -12.29 0.77 -19.25
N LEU A 72 -11.66 0.07 -18.31
CA LEU A 72 -12.14 -1.23 -17.82
C LEU A 72 -13.56 -1.16 -17.23
N LYS A 73 -13.90 -0.05 -16.55
CA LYS A 73 -15.24 0.15 -15.99
C LYS A 73 -16.27 0.40 -17.11
N MET A 74 -15.89 1.15 -18.13
CA MET A 74 -16.73 1.44 -19.30
C MET A 74 -17.00 0.17 -20.12
N GLU A 75 -15.97 -0.64 -20.40
CA GLU A 75 -16.14 -1.91 -21.11
C GLU A 75 -17.07 -2.87 -20.37
N LYS A 76 -16.91 -2.99 -19.05
CA LYS A 76 -17.80 -3.81 -18.22
C LYS A 76 -19.24 -3.31 -18.25
N LYS A 77 -19.44 -1.99 -18.24
CA LYS A 77 -20.77 -1.39 -18.34
C LYS A 77 -21.40 -1.68 -19.70
N LEU A 78 -20.65 -1.54 -20.79
CA LEU A 78 -21.13 -1.83 -22.15
C LEU A 78 -21.53 -3.30 -22.31
N LYS A 79 -20.69 -4.24 -21.87
CA LYS A 79 -20.99 -5.68 -21.91
C LYS A 79 -22.26 -6.04 -21.14
N ARG A 80 -22.52 -5.38 -19.99
CA ARG A 80 -23.75 -5.58 -19.22
C ARG A 80 -24.98 -5.10 -19.97
N LEU A 81 -24.92 -3.93 -20.61
CA LEU A 81 -26.03 -3.41 -21.40
C LEU A 81 -26.38 -4.35 -22.56
N ILE A 82 -25.36 -4.79 -23.31
CA ILE A 82 -25.55 -5.73 -24.43
C ILE A 82 -26.21 -7.03 -23.94
N ALA A 83 -25.68 -7.64 -22.87
CA ALA A 83 -26.24 -8.88 -22.32
C ALA A 83 -27.68 -8.73 -21.80
N GLU A 84 -28.05 -7.54 -21.30
CA GLU A 84 -29.42 -7.26 -20.87
C GLU A 84 -30.36 -7.08 -22.08
N GLU A 85 -29.87 -6.46 -23.16
CA GLU A 85 -30.59 -6.31 -24.42
C GLU A 85 -30.83 -7.68 -25.09
N GLU A 86 -29.80 -8.54 -25.15
CA GLU A 86 -29.89 -9.90 -25.70
C GLU A 86 -30.91 -10.75 -24.94
N LYS A 87 -30.91 -10.70 -23.59
CA LYS A 87 -31.92 -11.39 -22.78
C LYS A 87 -33.35 -10.90 -23.04
N LYS A 88 -33.53 -9.58 -23.22
CA LYS A 88 -34.85 -9.01 -23.53
C LYS A 88 -35.35 -9.38 -24.92
N LEU A 89 -34.45 -9.68 -25.86
CA LEU A 89 -34.80 -10.15 -27.20
C LEU A 89 -35.18 -11.64 -27.16
N ASP A 90 -34.42 -12.47 -26.44
CA ASP A 90 -34.68 -13.90 -26.23
C ASP A 90 -36.03 -14.14 -25.52
N GLU A 91 -36.40 -13.32 -24.53
CA GLU A 91 -37.70 -13.39 -23.84
C GLU A 91 -38.92 -12.93 -24.68
N LYS A 92 -38.68 -12.29 -25.84
CA LYS A 92 -39.74 -11.79 -26.73
C LYS A 92 -39.98 -12.68 -27.96
N GLU A 93 -39.09 -13.64 -28.23
CA GLU A 93 -39.29 -14.72 -29.21
C GLU A 93 -40.04 -15.91 -28.57
#